data_AF-A0A939WRI6-F1
#
_entry.id   AF-A0A939WRI6-F1
#
_cell.length_a   1.000
_cell.length_b   1.000
_cell.length_c   1.000
_cell.angle_alpha   90.00
_cell.angle_beta   90.00
_cell.angle_gamma   90.00
#
_symmetry.space_group_name_H-M   'P 1'
#
loop_
_entity.id
_entity.type
_entity.pdbx_description
1 polymer ?
#
loop_
_entity_poly.entity_id
_entity_poly.type
_entity_poly.pdbx_seq_one_letter_code
_entity_poly.pdbx_strand_id
1 'polypeptide(L)'
;MDALTRSLHSFLVRVGLNPTSLSPQMEHYLEHLLFLLPPEEEEAVTHYYGLFGSERKSLQEIAKELGLSQEDAMERIDQCVRKLAVTPEWQMMKQIIKKK
;
A
#
# COMPACT_ATOMS: atom_id res chain seq x y z
N MET A 1 -14.57 -3.44 -0.93
CA MET A 1 -13.42 -3.90 -0.12
C MET A 1 -13.79 -5.03 0.84
N ASP A 2 -13.20 -6.20 0.60
CA ASP A 2 -13.20 -7.38 1.47
C ASP A 2 -12.47 -7.14 2.80
N ALA A 3 -12.73 -7.96 3.82
CA ALA A 3 -12.14 -7.82 5.16
C ALA A 3 -10.59 -7.92 5.16
N LEU A 4 -10.03 -8.72 4.24
CA LEU A 4 -8.58 -8.84 4.04
C LEU A 4 -7.98 -7.55 3.50
N THR A 5 -8.56 -7.00 2.43
CA THR A 5 -8.16 -5.72 1.82
C THR A 5 -8.27 -4.58 2.82
N ARG A 6 -9.33 -4.53 3.63
CA ARG A 6 -9.50 -3.51 4.68
C ARG A 6 -8.37 -3.52 5.70
N SER A 7 -7.88 -4.70 6.08
CA SER A 7 -6.80 -4.79 7.08
C SER A 7 -5.49 -4.21 6.55
N LEU A 8 -5.13 -4.54 5.30
CA LEU A 8 -3.94 -3.98 4.66
C LEU A 8 -4.11 -2.49 4.40
N HIS A 9 -5.28 -2.07 3.89
CA HIS A 9 -5.60 -0.67 3.66
C HIS A 9 -5.41 0.18 4.93
N SER A 10 -6.01 -0.23 6.05
CA SER A 10 -5.87 0.48 7.32
C SER A 10 -4.43 0.50 7.83
N PHE A 11 -3.65 -0.54 7.56
CA PHE A 11 -2.24 -0.57 7.90
C PHE A 11 -1.44 0.44 7.07
N LEU A 12 -1.58 0.43 5.74
CA LEU A 12 -0.91 1.38 4.84
C LEU A 12 -1.24 2.83 5.19
N VAL A 13 -2.52 3.14 5.46
CA VAL A 13 -2.94 4.47 5.92
C VAL A 13 -2.26 4.85 7.24
N ARG A 14 -2.18 3.92 8.20
CA ARG A 14 -1.52 4.19 9.49
C ARG A 14 -0.02 4.47 9.30
N VAL A 15 0.64 3.70 8.44
CA VAL A 15 2.06 3.88 8.13
C VAL A 15 2.31 5.22 7.47
N GLY A 16 1.53 5.59 6.46
CA GLY A 16 1.65 6.89 5.80
C GLY A 16 1.42 8.08 6.73
N LEU A 17 0.54 7.91 7.73
CA LEU A 17 0.32 8.94 8.76
C LEU A 17 1.42 8.98 9.84
N ASN A 18 2.08 7.85 10.12
CA ASN A 18 3.07 7.72 11.19
C ASN A 18 4.26 6.85 10.72
N PRO A 19 5.11 7.36 9.81
CA PRO A 19 6.20 6.59 9.23
C PRO A 19 7.22 6.12 10.28
N THR A 20 7.48 6.93 11.32
CA THR A 20 8.38 6.60 12.44
C THR A 20 7.86 5.53 13.40
N SER A 21 6.63 5.05 13.22
CA SER A 21 6.04 4.00 14.08
C SER A 21 6.45 2.58 13.66
N LEU A 22 7.04 2.44 12.46
CA LEU A 22 7.52 1.15 11.98
C LEU A 22 8.90 0.80 12.55
N SER A 23 9.08 -0.48 12.83
CA SER A 23 10.41 -1.03 13.13
C SER A 23 11.14 -1.31 11.80
N PRO A 24 12.48 -1.25 11.73
CA PRO A 24 13.23 -1.45 10.49
C PRO A 24 12.88 -2.77 9.78
N GLN A 25 12.62 -3.83 10.55
CA GLN A 25 12.17 -5.11 10.02
C GLN A 25 10.80 -5.01 9.32
N MET A 26 9.87 -4.23 9.86
CA MET A 26 8.53 -4.05 9.29
C MET A 26 8.58 -3.19 8.03
N GLU A 27 9.48 -2.21 7.98
CA GLU A 27 9.76 -1.42 6.78
C GLU A 27 10.23 -2.33 5.65
N HIS A 28 11.25 -3.18 5.89
CA HIS A 28 11.72 -4.14 4.88
C HIS A 28 10.64 -5.12 4.40
N TYR A 29 9.77 -5.59 5.30
CA TYR A 29 8.64 -6.44 4.88
C TYR A 29 7.64 -5.66 4.02
N LEU A 30 7.37 -4.39 4.35
CA LEU A 30 6.49 -3.55 3.57
C LEU A 30 7.09 -3.21 2.19
N GLU A 31 8.39 -2.93 2.13
CA GLU A 31 9.14 -2.74 0.88
C GLU A 31 9.01 -3.98 0.00
N HIS A 32 9.32 -5.16 0.53
CA HIS A 32 9.17 -6.42 -0.20
C HIS A 32 7.73 -6.68 -0.65
N LEU A 33 6.74 -6.35 0.18
CA LEU A 33 5.33 -6.52 -0.18
C LEU A 33 4.98 -5.62 -1.38
N LEU A 34 5.40 -4.36 -1.37
CA LEU A 34 5.14 -3.42 -2.45
C LEU A 34 5.90 -3.79 -3.73
N PHE A 35 7.10 -4.34 -3.60
CA PHE A 35 7.91 -4.85 -4.71
C PHE A 35 7.28 -6.04 -5.46
N LEU A 36 6.22 -6.66 -4.92
CA LEU A 36 5.41 -7.66 -5.64
C LEU A 36 4.53 -7.03 -6.71
N LEU A 37 4.28 -5.71 -6.62
CA LEU A 37 3.59 -4.96 -7.66
C LEU A 37 4.60 -4.54 -8.74
N PRO A 38 4.16 -4.39 -10.00
CA PRO A 38 4.98 -3.73 -11.00
C PRO A 38 5.29 -2.29 -10.58
N PRO A 39 6.42 -1.73 -11.05
CA PRO A 39 6.95 -0.45 -10.56
C PRO A 39 5.96 0.71 -10.68
N GLU A 40 5.14 0.73 -11.73
CA GLU A 40 4.10 1.76 -11.92
C GLU A 40 3.00 1.68 -10.85
N GLU A 41 2.57 0.46 -10.49
CA GLU A 41 1.58 0.22 -9.44
C GLU A 41 2.16 0.49 -8.05
N GLU A 42 3.43 0.10 -7.82
CA GLU A 42 4.18 0.35 -6.60
C GLU A 42 4.29 1.85 -6.31
N GLU A 43 4.73 2.64 -7.29
CA GLU A 43 4.91 4.08 -7.18
C GLU A 43 3.56 4.77 -6.91
N ALA A 44 2.51 4.38 -7.65
CA ALA A 44 1.16 4.90 -7.45
C ALA A 44 0.64 4.65 -6.02
N VAL A 45 0.79 3.43 -5.50
CA VAL A 45 0.37 3.07 -4.13
C VAL A 45 1.21 3.81 -3.08
N THR A 46 2.52 3.90 -3.30
CA THR A 46 3.47 4.58 -2.41
C THR A 46 3.11 6.07 -2.28
N HIS A 47 2.88 6.76 -3.40
CA HIS A 47 2.42 8.14 -3.40
C HIS A 47 0.99 8.31 -2.89
N TYR A 48 0.08 7.37 -3.14
CA TYR A 48 -1.30 7.49 -2.67
C TYR A 48 -1.40 7.49 -1.14
N TYR A 49 -0.62 6.60 -0.50
CA TYR A 49 -0.58 6.48 0.95
C TYR A 49 0.50 7.35 1.61
N GLY A 50 1.47 7.88 0.86
CA GLY A 50 2.60 8.63 1.41
C GLY A 50 3.58 7.75 2.17
N LEU A 51 3.91 6.57 1.62
CA LEU A 51 4.78 5.58 2.28
C LEU A 51 6.25 5.95 2.11
N PHE A 52 7.09 5.48 3.04
CA PHE A 52 8.56 5.68 3.02
C PHE A 52 9.02 7.14 2.93
N GLY A 53 8.20 8.07 3.44
CA GLY A 53 8.49 9.51 3.34
C GLY A 53 8.22 10.11 1.96
N SER A 54 7.58 9.36 1.06
CA SER A 54 7.15 9.86 -0.24
C SER A 54 6.04 10.90 -0.10
N GLU A 55 6.05 11.89 -0.99
CA GLU A 55 5.00 12.90 -1.02
C GLU A 55 3.66 12.26 -1.37
N ARG A 56 2.62 12.63 -0.59
CA ARG A 56 1.28 12.10 -0.81
C ARG A 56 0.63 12.79 -2.01
N LYS A 57 0.39 12.05 -3.09
CA LYS A 57 -0.30 12.56 -4.28
C LYS A 57 -1.80 12.34 -4.19
N SER A 58 -2.55 13.23 -4.81
CA SER A 58 -3.99 13.07 -4.97
C SER A 58 -4.32 12.02 -6.04
N LEU A 59 -5.48 11.38 -5.93
CA LEU A 59 -5.94 10.41 -6.93
C LEU A 59 -5.95 10.98 -8.36
N GLN A 60 -6.26 12.27 -8.50
CA GLN A 60 -6.22 12.98 -9.79
C GLN A 60 -4.82 13.03 -10.39
N GLU A 61 -3.80 13.29 -9.57
CA GLU A 61 -2.41 13.36 -10.01
C GLU A 61 -1.92 11.97 -10.43
N ILE A 62 -2.20 10.95 -9.61
CA ILE A 62 -1.86 9.55 -9.91
C ILE A 62 -2.56 9.09 -11.18
N ALA A 63 -3.84 9.40 -11.34
CA ALA A 63 -4.59 9.08 -12.56
C ALA A 63 -3.96 9.74 -13.80
N LYS A 64 -3.55 11.01 -13.68
CA LYS A 64 -2.88 11.74 -14.76
C LYS A 64 -1.50 11.13 -15.11
N GLU A 65 -0.73 10.71 -14.12
CA GLU A 65 0.57 10.04 -14.31
C GLU A 65 0.40 8.67 -14.99
N LEU A 66 -0.62 7.91 -14.61
CA LEU A 66 -0.93 6.61 -15.20
C LEU A 66 -1.70 6.72 -16.54
N GLY A 67 -2.12 7.92 -16.96
CA GLY A 67 -2.96 8.11 -18.14
C GLY A 67 -4.36 7.48 -18.01
N LEU A 68 -4.86 7.36 -16.78
CA LEU A 68 -6.13 6.74 -16.43
C LEU A 68 -7.16 7.77 -15.96
N SER A 69 -8.44 7.39 -15.91
CA SER A 69 -9.45 8.16 -15.20
C SER A 69 -9.28 8.00 -13.69
N GLN A 70 -9.85 8.91 -12.89
CA GLN A 70 -9.81 8.79 -11.43
C GLN A 70 -10.44 7.47 -10.94
N GLU A 71 -11.53 7.05 -11.58
CA GLU A 71 -12.22 5.80 -11.26
C GLU A 71 -11.32 4.58 -11.53
N ASP A 72 -10.68 4.54 -12.71
CA ASP A 72 -9.73 3.49 -13.07
C ASP A 72 -8.49 3.48 -12.15
N ALA A 73 -7.97 4.65 -11.79
CA ALA A 73 -6.82 4.76 -10.87
C ALA A 73 -7.20 4.27 -9.46
N MET A 74 -8.41 4.57 -9.00
CA MET A 74 -8.91 4.09 -7.71
C MET A 74 -9.11 2.58 -7.74
N GLU A 75 -9.70 2.05 -8.81
CA GLU A 75 -9.87 0.61 -8.99
C GLU A 75 -8.52 -0.09 -9.07
N ARG A 76 -7.53 0.49 -9.76
CA ARG A 76 -6.17 -0.02 -9.82
C ARG A 76 -5.55 -0.12 -8.43
N ILE A 77 -5.61 0.94 -7.63
CA ILE A 77 -5.08 0.95 -6.26
C ILE A 77 -5.81 -0.12 -5.41
N ASP A 78 -7.14 -0.22 -5.50
CA ASP A 78 -7.89 -1.26 -4.78
C ASP A 78 -7.46 -2.67 -5.21
N GLN A 79 -7.28 -2.90 -6.51
CA GLN A 79 -6.78 -4.17 -7.04
C GLN A 79 -5.36 -4.47 -6.54
N CYS A 80 -4.45 -3.50 -6.53
CA CYS A 80 -3.11 -3.65 -5.95
C CYS A 80 -3.18 -4.10 -4.49
N VAL A 81 -3.92 -3.35 -3.66
CA VAL A 81 -4.09 -3.66 -2.24
C VAL A 81 -4.75 -5.03 -2.08
N ARG A 82 -5.69 -5.41 -2.94
CA ARG A 82 -6.34 -6.72 -2.89
C ARG A 82 -5.38 -7.85 -3.24
N LYS A 83 -4.54 -7.70 -4.28
CA LYS A 83 -3.48 -8.65 -4.64
C LYS A 83 -2.53 -8.83 -3.47
N LEU A 84 -2.05 -7.74 -2.88
CA LEU A 84 -1.16 -7.77 -1.72
C LEU A 84 -1.83 -8.37 -0.48
N ALA A 85 -3.11 -8.13 -0.26
CA ALA A 85 -3.83 -8.64 0.91
C ALA A 85 -4.01 -10.17 0.90
N VAL A 86 -3.83 -10.84 -0.24
CA VAL A 86 -3.90 -12.31 -0.34
C VAL A 86 -2.53 -12.98 -0.40
N THR A 87 -1.43 -12.21 -0.41
CA THR A 87 -0.07 -12.79 -0.45
C THR A 87 0.32 -13.38 0.91
N PRO A 88 1.13 -14.45 0.93
CA PRO A 88 1.63 -15.03 2.18
C PRO A 88 2.45 -14.03 3.00
N GLU A 89 3.16 -13.10 2.36
CA GLU A 89 3.94 -12.01 2.97
C GLU A 89 3.06 -11.15 3.88
N TRP A 90 1.91 -10.69 3.36
CA TRP A 90 0.97 -9.93 4.18
C TRP A 90 0.36 -10.78 5.31
N GLN A 91 0.06 -12.05 5.06
CA GLN A 91 -0.47 -12.92 6.11
C GLN A 91 0.53 -13.09 7.26
N MET A 92 1.83 -13.21 6.96
CA MET A 92 2.88 -13.25 7.98
C MET A 92 2.99 -11.91 8.74
N MET A 93 3.04 -10.78 8.03
CA MET A 93 3.06 -9.45 8.65
C MET A 93 1.88 -9.25 9.60
N LYS A 94 0.68 -9.63 9.19
CA LYS A 94 -0.54 -9.54 10.00
C LYS A 94 -0.43 -10.32 11.31
N GLN A 95 0.23 -11.48 11.32
CA GLN A 95 0.47 -12.25 12.55
C GLN A 95 1.48 -11.55 13.47
N ILE A 96 2.53 -10.93 12.91
CA ILE A 96 3.52 -10.16 13.66
C ILE A 96 2.87 -8.94 14.31
N ILE A 97 2.04 -8.21 13.56
CA ILE A 97 1.30 -7.03 14.05
C ILE A 97 0.31 -7.41 15.15
N LYS A 98 -0.37 -8.57 15.03
CA LYS A 98 -1.35 -9.02 16.04
C LYS A 98 -0.70 -9.51 17.34
N LYS A 99 0.57 -9.91 17.31
CA LYS A 99 1.33 -10.36 18.49
C LYS A 99 1.93 -9.21 19.30
N LYS A 100 1.89 -7.99 18.79
CA LYS A 100 2.43 -6.77 19.42
C LYS A 100 1.30 -6.00 20.11
#